data_AF-A0A2E9TI56-F1
#
_entry.id   AF-A0A2E9TI56-F1
#
_cell.length_a   1.000
_cell.length_b   1.000
_cell.length_c   1.000
_cell.angle_alpha   90.00
_cell.angle_beta   90.00
_cell.angle_gamma   90.00
#
_symmetry.space_group_name_H-M   'P 1'
#
loop_
_entity.id
_entity.type
_entity.pdbx_description
1 polymer ?
#
loop_
_entity_poly.entity_id
_entity_poly.type
_entity_poly.pdbx_seq_one_letter_code
_entity_poly.pdbx_strand_id
1 'polypeptide(L)' 'MEKDDIIINELNNTKLTYAVSLIDRLVMSKDLNKINNDLHNVWRISGFKSREKFETLFKSYKGYSLVDYCKKLNPNCNC' A
#
# COMPACT_ATOMS: atom_id res chain seq x y z
N MET A 1 26.04 4.51 12.08
CA MET A 1 25.27 4.68 10.83
C MET A 1 24.48 3.43 10.46
N GLU A 2 25.04 2.21 10.53
CA GLU A 2 24.33 0.97 10.16
C GLU A 2 23.03 0.66 10.92
N LYS A 3 22.93 0.98 12.22
CA LYS A 3 21.76 0.61 13.04
C LYS A 3 20.49 1.39 12.68
N ASP A 4 20.63 2.66 12.29
CA ASP A 4 19.49 3.52 11.98
C ASP A 4 18.83 3.09 10.65
N ASP A 5 19.64 2.66 9.68
CA ASP A 5 19.16 2.16 8.40
C ASP A 5 18.37 0.85 8.56
N ILE A 6 18.81 -0.03 9.46
CA ILE A 6 18.09 -1.27 9.80
C ILE A 6 16.72 -0.94 10.41
N ILE A 7 16.68 -0.05 11.42
CA ILE A 7 15.42 0.34 12.08
C ILE A 7 14.46 1.01 11.08
N ILE A 8 14.97 1.90 10.22
CA ILE A 8 14.16 2.56 9.19
C ILE A 8 13.59 1.53 8.20
N ASN A 9 14.37 0.52 7.81
CA ASN A 9 13.91 -0.54 6.93
C ASN A 9 12.83 -1.42 7.58
N GLU A 10 13.03 -1.86 8.82
CA GLU A 10 12.01 -2.62 9.56
C GLU A 10 10.72 -1.84 9.75
N LEU A 11 10.83 -0.54 10.06
CA LEU A 11 9.68 0.35 10.17
C LEU A 11 8.94 0.46 8.83
N ASN A 12 9.66 0.65 7.73
CA ASN A 12 9.06 0.72 6.39
C ASN A 12 8.38 -0.61 6.03
N ASN A 13 9.00 -1.75 6.31
CA ASN A 13 8.41 -3.08 6.06
C ASN A 13 7.12 -3.30 6.87
N THR A 14 7.10 -2.85 8.13
CA THR A 14 5.90 -2.91 8.98
C THR A 14 4.78 -2.07 8.40
N LYS A 15 5.09 -0.82 7.98
CA LYS A 15 4.12 0.08 7.34
C LYS A 15 3.58 -0.49 6.03
N LEU A 16 4.43 -1.10 5.21
CA LEU A 16 4.02 -1.74 3.96
C LEU A 16 3.13 -2.96 4.23
N THR A 17 3.46 -3.78 5.23
CA THR A 17 2.64 -4.93 5.64
C THR A 17 1.24 -4.49 6.09
N TYR A 18 1.16 -3.40 6.86
CA TYR A 18 -0.10 -2.80 7.25
C TYR A 18 -0.88 -2.25 6.04
N ALA A 19 -0.21 -1.52 5.15
CA ALA A 19 -0.80 -1.01 3.91
C ALA A 19 -1.43 -2.12 3.06
N VAL A 20 -0.71 -3.23 2.89
CA VAL A 20 -1.18 -4.41 2.14
C VAL A 20 -2.44 -4.98 2.77
N SER A 21 -2.45 -5.13 4.10
CA SER A 21 -3.62 -5.65 4.82
C SER A 21 -4.85 -4.75 4.65
N LEU A 22 -4.66 -3.44 4.61
CA LEU A 22 -5.73 -2.49 4.30
C LEU A 22 -6.21 -2.61 2.85
N ILE A 23 -5.29 -2.69 1.89
CA ILE A 23 -5.60 -2.83 0.47
C ILE A 23 -6.40 -4.12 0.23
N ASP A 24 -5.96 -5.24 0.78
CA ASP A 24 -6.63 -6.54 0.62
C ASP A 24 -8.09 -6.44 1.12
N ARG A 25 -8.31 -5.82 2.29
CA ARG A 25 -9.66 -5.61 2.85
C ARG A 25 -10.50 -4.64 2.02
N LEU A 26 -9.92 -3.55 1.53
CA LEU A 26 -10.61 -2.55 0.73
C LEU A 26 -11.01 -3.14 -0.63
N VAL A 27 -10.06 -3.71 -1.38
CA VAL A 27 -10.29 -4.21 -2.74
C VAL A 27 -11.29 -5.38 -2.77
N MET A 28 -11.35 -6.18 -1.70
CA MET A 28 -12.33 -7.27 -1.56
C MET A 28 -13.69 -6.82 -0.97
N SER A 29 -13.85 -5.54 -0.61
CA SER A 29 -15.11 -5.00 -0.10
C SER A 29 -16.19 -4.94 -1.19
N LYS A 30 -17.45 -5.09 -0.79
CA LYS A 30 -18.62 -4.96 -1.70
C LYS A 30 -19.04 -3.51 -1.96
N ASP A 31 -18.48 -2.54 -1.23
CA ASP A 31 -18.83 -1.12 -1.32
C ASP A 31 -17.82 -0.33 -2.17
N LEU A 32 -18.00 -0.38 -3.50
CA LEU A 32 -17.07 0.17 -4.49
C LEU A 32 -16.81 1.68 -4.34
N ASN A 33 -17.78 2.47 -3.87
CA ASN A 33 -17.63 3.92 -3.74
C ASN A 33 -16.70 4.30 -2.58
N LYS A 34 -16.73 3.53 -1.50
CA LYS A 34 -15.82 3.72 -0.36
C LYS A 34 -14.40 3.23 -0.67
N ILE A 35 -14.27 2.23 -1.55
CA ILE A 35 -12.99 1.63 -1.97
C ILE A 35 -12.06 2.66 -2.62
N ASN A 36 -12.54 3.45 -3.57
CA ASN A 36 -11.66 4.34 -4.34
C ASN A 36 -11.04 5.47 -3.48
N ASN A 37 -11.82 6.01 -2.55
CA ASN A 37 -11.35 7.11 -1.71
C ASN A 37 -10.41 6.63 -0.60
N ASP A 38 -10.69 5.47 0.00
CA ASP A 38 -9.84 4.90 1.04
C ASP A 38 -8.53 4.36 0.45
N LEU A 39 -8.58 3.72 -0.72
CA LEU A 39 -7.40 3.20 -1.41
C LEU A 39 -6.43 4.32 -1.81
N HIS A 40 -6.94 5.45 -2.30
CA HIS A 40 -6.13 6.64 -2.62
C HIS A 40 -5.39 7.19 -1.39
N ASN A 41 -5.93 6.96 -0.19
CA ASN A 41 -5.38 7.44 1.08
C ASN A 41 -4.52 6.41 1.83
N VAL A 42 -4.38 5.17 1.34
CA VAL A 42 -3.66 4.09 2.03
C VAL A 42 -2.23 4.49 2.41
N TRP A 43 -1.51 5.20 1.54
CA TRP A 43 -0.14 5.65 1.81
C TRP A 43 -0.08 6.51 3.09
N ARG A 44 -1.05 7.43 3.23
CA ARG A 44 -1.16 8.35 4.37
C ARG A 44 -1.56 7.60 5.63
N ILE A 45 -2.56 6.73 5.54
CA ILE A 45 -3.06 5.92 6.67
C ILE A 45 -1.96 4.98 7.18
N SER A 46 -1.12 4.47 6.29
CA SER A 46 0.00 3.59 6.63
C SER A 46 1.23 4.36 7.16
N GLY A 47 1.12 5.68 7.34
CA GLY A 47 2.17 6.49 7.97
C GLY A 47 3.32 6.86 7.04
N PHE A 48 3.11 6.88 5.72
CA PHE A 48 4.06 7.46 4.78
C PHE A 48 3.81 8.96 4.61
N LYS A 49 4.90 9.73 4.50
CA LYS A 49 4.83 11.19 4.31
C LYS A 49 4.51 11.61 2.88
N SER A 50 4.81 10.75 1.90
CA SER A 50 4.52 11.01 0.50
C SER A 50 4.00 9.75 -0.19
N ARG A 51 3.09 9.97 -1.14
CA ARG A 51 2.54 8.91 -1.99
C ARG A 51 3.61 8.28 -2.88
N GLU A 52 4.47 9.10 -3.49
CA GLU A 52 5.55 8.63 -4.37
C GLU A 52 6.55 7.69 -3.65
N LYS A 53 6.95 8.04 -2.42
CA LYS A 53 7.84 7.17 -1.62
C LYS A 53 7.14 5.85 -1.29
N PHE A 54 5.86 5.91 -0.93
CA PHE A 54 5.07 4.71 -0.70
C PHE A 54 5.00 3.83 -1.95
N GLU A 55 4.64 4.37 -3.11
CA GLU A 55 4.49 3.60 -4.35
C GLU A 55 5.81 2.95 -4.79
N THR A 56 6.93 3.68 -4.66
CA THR A 56 8.27 3.15 -4.94
C THR A 56 8.63 1.98 -4.01
N LEU A 57 8.42 2.14 -2.71
CA LEU A 57 8.70 1.11 -1.72
C LEU A 57 7.74 -0.09 -1.86
N PHE A 58 6.47 0.18 -2.12
CA PHE A 58 5.45 -0.84 -2.35
C PHE A 58 5.81 -1.71 -3.55
N LYS A 59 6.20 -1.08 -4.67
CA LYS A 59 6.64 -1.81 -5.87
C LYS A 59 7.86 -2.68 -5.59
N SER A 60 8.81 -2.15 -4.82
CA SER A 60 10.00 -2.92 -4.41
C SER A 60 9.64 -4.10 -3.48
N TYR A 61 8.65 -3.92 -2.61
CA TYR A 61 8.22 -4.91 -1.62
C TYR A 61 7.31 -6.01 -2.19
N LYS A 62 6.40 -5.68 -3.12
CA LYS A 62 5.45 -6.63 -3.73
C LYS A 62 5.85 -7.11 -5.12
N GLY A 63 6.76 -6.42 -5.80
CA GLY A 63 7.16 -6.70 -7.18
C GLY A 63 6.25 -6.10 -8.26
N TYR A 64 5.15 -5.43 -7.89
CA TYR A 64 4.17 -4.85 -8.80
C TYR A 64 3.75 -3.45 -8.35
N SER A 65 3.24 -2.63 -9.27
CA SER A 65 2.63 -1.36 -8.89
C SER A 65 1.38 -1.59 -8.02
N LEU A 66 0.97 -0.58 -7.25
CA LEU A 66 -0.26 -0.65 -6.46
C LEU A 66 -1.48 -0.95 -7.35
N VAL A 67 -1.57 -0.29 -8.50
CA VAL A 67 -2.66 -0.46 -9.47
C VAL A 67 -2.73 -1.90 -9.97
N ASP A 68 -1.59 -2.47 -10.39
CA ASP A 68 -1.53 -3.85 -10.88
C ASP A 68 -1.87 -4.85 -9.77
N TYR A 69 -1.42 -4.58 -8.54
CA TYR A 69 -1.73 -5.40 -7.38
C TYR A 69 -3.23 -5.43 -7.10
N CYS A 70 -3.88 -4.27 -7.10
CA CYS A 70 -5.32 -4.17 -6.87
C CYS A 70 -6.13 -4.83 -8.01
N LYS A 71 -5.73 -4.65 -9.27
CA LYS A 71 -6.35 -5.34 -10.41
C LYS A 71 -6.19 -6.86 -10.35
N LYS A 72 -5.04 -7.35 -9.85
CA LYS A 72 -4.81 -8.79 -9.63
C LYS A 72 -5.73 -9.36 -8.56
N LEU A 73 -6.00 -8.59 -7.49
CA LEU A 73 -6.92 -9.00 -6.42
C LEU A 73 -8.38 -8.95 -6.86
N ASN A 74 -8.76 -7.90 -7.60
CA ASN A 74 -10.11 -7.70 -8.13
C ASN A 74 -10.00 -7.03 -9.50
N PRO A 75 -10.23 -7.75 -10.61
CA PRO A 75 -10.13 -7.20 -11.97
C PRO A 75 -11.06 -6.00 -12.22
N ASN A 76 -12.12 -5.85 -11.42
CA ASN A 76 -13.07 -4.74 -11.51
C ASN A 76 -12.69 -3.54 -10.62
N CYS A 77 -11.53 -3.57 -9.94
CA CYS A 77 -11.04 -2.41 -9.20
C CYS A 77 -10.69 -1.29 -10.17
N ASN A 78 -11.38 -0.13 -10.03
CA ASN A 78 -11.04 1.09 -10.75
C ASN A 78 -10.15 1.98 -9.90
N CYS A 79 -8.95 1.47 -9.72
CA CYS A 79 -7.80 2.08 -9.12
C CYS A 79 -6.77 2.40 -10.24
#